data_AF-A0A2N6BC75-F1
#
_entry.id   AF-A0A2N6BC75-F1
#
_cell.length_a   1.000
_cell.length_b   1.000
_cell.length_c   1.000
_cell.angle_alpha   90.00
_cell.angle_beta   90.00
_cell.angle_gamma   90.00
#
_symmetry.space_group_name_H-M   'P 1'
#
loop_
_entity.id
_entity.type
_entity.pdbx_description
1 polymer ?
#
loop_
_entity_poly.entity_id
_entity_poly.type
_entity_poly.pdbx_seq_one_letter_code
_entity_poly.pdbx_strand_id
1 'polypeptide(L)'
;MADLLAIFAKCPAPGKVKTRLALDIGEWAATELYRAMLVDVERNFEGAPFYVRWWVSPEPEKFSREVGTTFPVKAQCPGSLGARLRAAVDEGFAEGMERVAVIGADCPTLGADEISALFEALADNDISIIPAGDGGYAALSLKAPCPAIFEGVEWSSPRTLEMTLERAQEAGLSVALLPPLEDIDDLNSLNTLLTGSQNRGSGVAERTIETLEALGFSEGAIPVIDDLGGMIDADGDPPKRIISLVPSITETLFDLGLGERVVGRTDFCIYPEEEVKKLPPIGGPKDFDPAAVIALGPDLVLCDAEENYKEGVEALRAKGIKIFVALPRTLISVASLLMRLGRLLKVEEIAAKSAREIIDIAEKEHKEPLPVLCPIWRDPWMSFSDNTYCGAVIRGAGLRNIAGGLSGAYPELYLEELPTGEITLLLLPSEPYPFTAGDADELAGIIPLAAKILFPGEWLTWYGARTAERIKKLAELVEEVMS
;
A
#
# COMPACT_ATOMS: atom_id res chain seq x y z
N MET A 1 -25.37 17.54 28.24
CA MET A 1 -24.05 17.96 27.75
C MET A 1 -23.95 17.43 26.33
N ALA A 2 -23.71 18.30 25.36
CA ALA A 2 -23.57 17.88 23.97
C ALA A 2 -22.09 17.59 23.70
N ASP A 3 -21.70 16.32 23.74
CA ASP A 3 -20.33 15.89 23.46
C ASP A 3 -20.24 15.34 22.04
N LEU A 4 -19.08 15.49 21.41
CA LEU A 4 -18.81 14.98 20.07
C LEU A 4 -17.58 14.07 20.04
N LEU A 5 -17.74 12.89 19.45
CA LEU A 5 -16.66 12.02 19.00
C LEU A 5 -16.46 12.20 17.48
N ALA A 6 -15.26 12.64 17.08
CA ALA A 6 -14.83 12.72 15.69
C ALA A 6 -13.88 11.56 15.35
N ILE A 7 -14.31 10.68 14.45
CA ILE A 7 -13.58 9.47 14.05
C ILE A 7 -12.89 9.71 12.71
N PHE A 8 -11.56 9.64 12.69
CA PHE A 8 -10.76 9.83 11.48
C PHE A 8 -10.53 8.51 10.77
N ALA A 9 -10.90 8.45 9.49
CA ALA A 9 -10.72 7.28 8.65
C ALA A 9 -10.23 7.65 7.26
N LYS A 10 -9.57 6.70 6.61
CA LYS A 10 -9.38 6.73 5.15
C LYS A 10 -10.45 5.90 4.46
N CYS A 11 -10.83 6.28 3.24
CA CYS A 11 -11.64 5.37 2.40
C CYS A 11 -10.82 4.11 2.08
N PRO A 12 -11.34 2.89 2.31
CA PRO A 12 -10.59 1.67 2.07
C PRO A 12 -10.20 1.54 0.59
N ALA A 13 -8.92 1.28 0.36
CA ALA A 13 -8.38 0.98 -0.96
C ALA A 13 -7.01 0.27 -0.83
N PRO A 14 -6.74 -0.77 -1.64
CA PRO A 14 -5.43 -1.41 -1.69
C PRO A 14 -4.29 -0.40 -1.89
N GLY A 15 -3.24 -0.55 -1.08
CA GLY A 15 -2.06 0.32 -1.10
C GLY A 15 -2.27 1.72 -0.51
N LYS A 16 -3.47 2.05 0.01
CA LYS A 16 -3.79 3.36 0.61
C LYS A 16 -4.03 3.31 2.12
N VAL A 17 -4.31 2.12 2.66
CA VAL A 17 -4.60 1.86 4.08
C VAL A 17 -3.71 0.73 4.58
N LYS A 18 -3.41 0.74 5.88
CA LYS A 18 -2.64 -0.32 6.57
C LYS A 18 -1.38 -0.74 5.82
N THR A 19 -0.59 0.24 5.35
CA THR A 19 0.57 -0.01 4.49
C THR A 19 1.68 -0.81 5.17
N ARG A 20 1.84 -0.67 6.50
CA ARG A 20 2.76 -1.49 7.30
C ARG A 20 2.31 -2.95 7.31
N LEU A 21 1.07 -3.21 7.69
CA LEU A 21 0.49 -4.55 7.63
C LEU A 21 0.51 -5.15 6.20
N ALA A 22 0.22 -4.34 5.18
CA ALA A 22 0.22 -4.77 3.78
C ALA A 22 1.60 -5.30 3.30
N LEU A 23 2.70 -4.85 3.91
CA LEU A 23 4.03 -5.36 3.61
C LEU A 23 4.11 -6.87 3.89
N ASP A 24 3.45 -7.35 4.94
CA ASP A 24 3.54 -8.74 5.39
C ASP A 24 2.50 -9.68 4.76
N ILE A 25 1.29 -9.16 4.51
CA ILE A 25 0.11 -9.95 4.15
C ILE A 25 -0.51 -9.57 2.79
N GLY A 26 0.03 -8.55 2.12
CA GLY A 26 -0.48 -8.03 0.86
C GLY A 26 -1.53 -6.93 1.04
N GLU A 27 -1.64 -6.07 0.01
CA GLU A 27 -2.52 -4.90 0.05
C GLU A 27 -4.01 -5.26 0.10
N TRP A 28 -4.41 -6.36 -0.54
CA TRP A 28 -5.79 -6.84 -0.53
C TRP A 28 -6.21 -7.26 0.89
N ALA A 29 -5.46 -8.16 1.51
CA ALA A 29 -5.77 -8.68 2.84
C ALA A 29 -5.76 -7.58 3.91
N ALA A 30 -4.78 -6.67 3.85
CA ALA A 30 -4.73 -5.52 4.75
C ALA A 30 -5.93 -4.58 4.57
N THR A 31 -6.43 -4.42 3.34
CA THR A 31 -7.63 -3.62 3.07
C THR A 31 -8.89 -4.31 3.61
N GLU A 32 -9.03 -5.62 3.43
CA GLU A 32 -10.17 -6.37 3.97
C GLU A 32 -10.22 -6.36 5.49
N LEU A 33 -9.07 -6.49 6.15
CA LEU A 33 -8.97 -6.32 7.60
C LEU A 33 -9.34 -4.91 8.04
N TYR A 34 -8.87 -3.88 7.32
CA TYR A 34 -9.26 -2.50 7.61
C TYR A 34 -10.77 -2.26 7.44
N ARG A 35 -11.41 -2.87 6.43
CA ARG A 35 -12.88 -2.82 6.29
C ARG A 35 -13.58 -3.39 7.52
N ALA A 36 -13.11 -4.54 7.99
CA ALA A 36 -13.68 -5.18 9.17
C ALA A 36 -13.52 -4.31 10.43
N MET A 37 -12.35 -3.67 10.59
CA MET A 37 -12.12 -2.70 11.67
C MET A 37 -13.10 -1.53 11.61
N LEU A 38 -13.37 -0.96 10.42
CA LEU A 38 -14.34 0.12 10.28
C LEU A 38 -15.75 -0.29 10.70
N VAL A 39 -16.16 -1.53 10.41
CA VAL A 39 -17.47 -2.05 10.83
C VAL A 39 -17.53 -2.22 12.35
N ASP A 40 -16.45 -2.71 12.97
CA ASP A 40 -16.38 -2.82 14.43
C ASP A 40 -16.41 -1.44 15.10
N VAL A 41 -15.67 -0.47 14.57
CA VAL A 41 -15.67 0.91 15.08
C VAL A 41 -17.06 1.55 14.97
N GLU A 42 -17.78 1.38 13.86
CA GLU A 42 -19.18 1.85 13.74
C GLU A 42 -20.06 1.25 14.85
N ARG A 43 -19.99 -0.08 15.02
CA ARG A 43 -20.80 -0.82 16.00
C ARG A 43 -20.49 -0.43 17.44
N ASN A 44 -19.22 -0.19 17.76
CA ASN A 44 -18.77 0.18 19.10
C ASN A 44 -19.41 1.48 19.62
N PHE A 45 -19.87 2.34 18.72
CA PHE A 45 -20.47 3.63 19.05
C PHE A 45 -21.97 3.71 18.72
N GLU A 46 -22.60 2.62 18.30
CA GLU A 46 -24.06 2.56 18.14
C GLU A 46 -24.75 2.81 19.50
N GLY A 47 -25.62 3.83 19.55
CA GLY A 47 -26.34 4.18 20.77
C GLY A 47 -25.50 4.88 21.85
N ALA A 48 -24.28 5.33 21.51
CA ALA A 48 -23.43 6.08 22.43
C ALA A 48 -24.14 7.34 22.99
N PRO A 49 -23.83 7.76 24.24
CA PRO A 49 -24.47 8.90 24.88
C PRO A 49 -23.98 10.27 24.37
N PHE A 50 -23.25 10.29 23.25
CA PHE A 50 -22.64 11.45 22.61
C PHE A 50 -22.80 11.40 21.10
N TYR A 51 -22.62 12.53 20.41
CA TYR A 51 -22.67 12.58 18.95
C TYR A 51 -21.44 11.92 18.35
N VAL A 52 -21.61 11.22 17.24
CA VAL A 52 -20.52 10.56 16.51
C VAL A 52 -20.48 11.11 15.08
N ARG A 53 -19.29 11.36 14.56
CA ARG A 53 -19.08 11.85 13.18
C ARG A 53 -17.81 11.27 12.58
N TRP A 54 -17.92 10.79 11.34
CA TRP A 54 -16.77 10.38 10.54
C TRP A 54 -16.11 11.57 9.84
N TRP A 55 -14.79 11.58 9.84
CA TRP A 55 -13.93 12.49 9.10
C TRP A 55 -13.08 11.68 8.12
N VAL A 56 -13.43 11.73 6.84
CA VAL A 56 -12.95 10.77 5.83
C VAL A 56 -12.11 11.45 4.74
N SER A 57 -11.04 10.77 4.32
CA SER A 57 -10.26 11.16 3.14
C SER A 57 -9.67 9.95 2.39
N PRO A 58 -9.63 9.96 1.05
CA PRO A 58 -10.47 10.75 0.15
C PRO A 58 -11.90 10.16 0.07
N GLU A 59 -12.75 10.68 -0.81
CA GLU A 59 -14.01 10.04 -1.24
C GLU A 59 -15.02 9.66 -0.12
N PRO A 60 -15.51 10.62 0.69
CA PRO A 60 -16.44 10.35 1.80
C PRO A 60 -17.74 9.66 1.36
N GLU A 61 -18.23 9.91 0.15
CA GLU A 61 -19.45 9.27 -0.38
C GLU A 61 -19.22 7.79 -0.70
N LYS A 62 -18.02 7.43 -1.19
CA LYS A 62 -17.63 6.05 -1.41
C LYS A 62 -17.54 5.33 -0.07
N PHE A 63 -16.82 5.90 0.90
CA PHE A 63 -16.72 5.39 2.26
C PHE A 63 -18.11 5.13 2.88
N SER A 64 -19.03 6.10 2.75
CA SER A 64 -20.37 5.98 3.34
C SER A 64 -21.13 4.75 2.81
N ARG A 65 -21.06 4.50 1.49
CA ARG A 65 -21.69 3.33 0.86
C ARG A 65 -21.02 2.02 1.25
N GLU A 66 -19.71 2.07 1.42
CA GLU A 66 -18.86 0.90 1.61
C GLU A 66 -18.88 0.40 3.05
N VAL A 67 -18.89 1.31 4.02
CA VAL A 67 -19.04 1.01 5.46
C VAL A 67 -20.51 0.83 5.84
N GLY A 68 -21.43 1.47 5.11
CA GLY A 68 -22.86 1.45 5.46
C GLY A 68 -23.18 2.25 6.72
N THR A 69 -22.38 3.27 7.02
CA THR A 69 -22.48 4.06 8.26
C THR A 69 -23.81 4.81 8.36
N THR A 70 -24.31 4.89 9.59
CA THR A 70 -25.48 5.70 9.97
C THR A 70 -25.09 7.06 10.53
N PHE A 71 -23.81 7.25 10.88
CA PHE A 71 -23.29 8.51 11.39
C PHE A 71 -23.03 9.52 10.26
N PRO A 72 -23.13 10.83 10.55
CA PRO A 72 -22.72 11.85 9.59
C PRO A 72 -21.26 11.68 9.15
N VAL A 73 -21.01 11.86 7.85
CA VAL A 73 -19.67 11.80 7.25
C VAL A 73 -19.27 13.17 6.71
N LYS A 74 -18.08 13.64 7.07
CA LYS A 74 -17.45 14.86 6.55
C LYS A 74 -16.13 14.54 5.87
N ALA A 75 -15.78 15.32 4.85
CA ALA A 75 -14.46 15.28 4.24
C ALA A 75 -13.42 15.88 5.19
N GLN A 76 -12.24 15.26 5.30
CA GLN A 76 -11.11 15.90 5.97
C GLN A 76 -10.58 17.07 5.12
N CYS A 77 -10.12 18.13 5.79
CA CYS A 77 -9.44 19.22 5.09
C CYS A 77 -8.06 18.77 4.54
N PRO A 78 -7.53 19.43 3.51
CA PRO A 78 -6.15 19.23 3.09
C PRO A 78 -5.16 19.66 4.19
N GLY A 79 -3.97 19.08 4.18
CA GLY A 79 -2.88 19.45 5.10
C GLY A 79 -2.40 18.30 5.99
N SER A 80 -1.60 18.66 6.99
CA SER A 80 -1.02 17.72 7.96
C SER A 80 -2.10 17.08 8.84
N LEU A 81 -1.78 15.95 9.47
CA LEU A 81 -2.71 15.30 10.41
C LEU A 81 -3.16 16.26 11.52
N GLY A 82 -2.25 17.02 12.13
CA GLY A 82 -2.59 18.02 13.14
C GLY A 82 -3.56 19.10 12.64
N ALA A 83 -3.41 19.57 11.39
CA ALA A 83 -4.35 20.52 10.81
C ALA A 83 -5.77 19.91 10.67
N ARG A 84 -5.84 18.63 10.31
CA ARG A 84 -7.10 17.90 10.17
C ARG A 84 -7.78 17.64 11.52
N LEU A 85 -7.00 17.21 12.52
CA LEU A 85 -7.48 17.01 13.90
C LEU A 85 -8.00 18.33 14.49
N ARG A 86 -7.21 19.40 14.37
CA ARG A 86 -7.61 20.74 14.81
C ARG A 86 -8.91 21.19 14.15
N ALA A 87 -9.05 21.01 12.83
CA ALA A 87 -10.25 21.42 12.11
C ALA A 87 -11.51 20.73 12.66
N ALA A 88 -11.44 19.44 12.98
CA ALA A 88 -12.56 18.72 13.59
C ALA A 88 -12.92 19.22 14.99
N VAL A 89 -11.89 19.51 15.81
CA VAL A 89 -12.07 20.05 17.16
C VAL A 89 -12.69 21.45 17.11
N ASP A 90 -12.09 22.37 16.33
CA ASP A 90 -12.56 23.75 16.19
C ASP A 90 -13.99 23.79 15.65
N GLU A 91 -14.34 22.93 14.70
CA GLU A 91 -15.69 22.82 14.16
C GLU A 91 -16.69 22.30 15.20
N GLY A 92 -16.35 21.25 15.96
CA GLY A 92 -17.22 20.72 17.01
C GLY A 92 -17.60 21.77 18.04
N PHE A 93 -16.63 22.57 18.50
CA PHE A 93 -16.89 23.68 19.41
C PHE A 93 -17.71 24.81 18.77
N ALA A 94 -17.45 25.13 17.49
CA ALA A 94 -18.24 26.12 16.76
C ALA A 94 -19.71 25.70 16.58
N GLU A 95 -19.99 24.39 16.54
CA GLU A 95 -21.33 23.80 16.52
C GLU A 95 -21.99 23.72 17.91
N GLY A 96 -21.30 24.18 18.96
CA GLY A 96 -21.84 24.29 20.32
C GLY A 96 -21.62 23.05 21.19
N MET A 97 -20.72 22.14 20.81
CA MET A 97 -20.34 21.00 21.64
C MET A 97 -19.56 21.49 22.88
N GLU A 98 -19.82 20.88 24.03
CA GLU A 98 -19.16 21.20 25.30
C GLU A 98 -17.79 20.53 25.41
N ARG A 99 -17.67 19.30 24.87
CA ARG A 99 -16.45 18.51 24.84
C ARG A 99 -16.33 17.82 23.49
N VAL A 100 -15.10 17.71 23.00
CA VAL A 100 -14.81 17.05 21.72
C VAL A 100 -13.70 16.03 21.91
N ALA A 101 -13.93 14.80 21.44
CA ALA A 101 -12.95 13.73 21.36
C ALA A 101 -12.59 13.44 19.90
N VAL A 102 -11.34 13.06 19.65
CA VAL A 102 -10.84 12.61 18.34
C VAL A 102 -10.18 11.25 18.48
N ILE A 103 -10.45 10.36 17.52
CA ILE A 103 -9.84 9.02 17.44
C ILE A 103 -9.48 8.67 16.00
N GLY A 104 -8.55 7.74 15.82
CA GLY A 104 -8.36 7.01 14.56
C GLY A 104 -9.30 5.80 14.48
N ALA A 105 -9.60 5.34 13.27
CA ALA A 105 -10.42 4.15 13.05
C ALA A 105 -9.63 2.83 13.16
N ASP A 106 -8.39 2.91 13.65
CA ASP A 106 -7.38 1.86 13.62
C ASP A 106 -7.37 0.98 14.90
N CYS A 107 -8.22 1.30 15.88
CA CYS A 107 -8.37 0.59 17.14
C CYS A 107 -9.80 0.04 17.26
N PRO A 108 -10.11 -1.13 16.66
CA PRO A 108 -11.46 -1.72 16.70
C PRO A 108 -11.87 -2.20 18.10
N THR A 109 -10.95 -2.16 19.06
CA THR A 109 -11.21 -2.49 20.46
C THR A 109 -11.66 -1.30 21.30
N LEU A 110 -11.59 -0.07 20.78
CA LEU A 110 -11.99 1.15 21.48
C LEU A 110 -13.52 1.30 21.48
N GLY A 111 -14.13 1.44 22.66
CA GLY A 111 -15.58 1.47 22.84
C GLY A 111 -16.12 2.78 23.44
N ALA A 112 -17.45 2.84 23.58
CA ALA A 112 -18.14 4.00 24.14
C ALA A 112 -17.74 4.28 25.61
N ASP A 113 -17.46 3.24 26.40
CA ASP A 113 -17.08 3.38 27.81
C ASP A 113 -15.74 4.11 27.96
N GLU A 114 -14.74 3.81 27.13
CA GLU A 114 -13.46 4.51 27.14
C GLU A 114 -13.59 5.97 26.74
N ILE A 115 -14.44 6.27 25.75
CA ILE A 115 -14.71 7.65 25.33
C ILE A 115 -15.49 8.42 26.41
N SER A 116 -16.44 7.77 27.08
CA SER A 116 -17.14 8.36 28.23
C SER A 116 -16.15 8.67 29.37
N ALA A 117 -15.22 7.76 29.67
CA ALA A 117 -14.17 8.00 30.67
C ALA A 117 -13.26 9.18 30.30
N LEU A 118 -12.91 9.33 29.01
CA LEU A 118 -12.18 10.50 28.51
C LEU A 118 -12.93 11.80 28.79
N PHE A 119 -14.22 11.84 28.47
CA PHE A 119 -15.05 13.02 28.72
C PHE A 119 -15.24 13.31 30.21
N GLU A 120 -15.35 12.28 31.05
CA GLU A 120 -15.44 12.42 32.52
C GLU A 120 -14.15 13.01 33.11
N ALA A 121 -12.98 12.59 32.62
CA ALA A 121 -11.69 13.10 33.07
C ALA A 121 -11.53 14.63 32.83
N LEU A 122 -12.27 15.20 31.88
CA LEU A 122 -12.28 16.64 31.61
C LEU A 122 -12.98 17.48 32.69
N ALA A 123 -13.64 16.85 33.68
CA ALA A 123 -14.18 17.56 34.84
C ALA A 123 -13.06 18.28 35.61
N ASP A 124 -11.92 17.61 35.77
CA ASP A 124 -10.76 18.10 36.53
C ASP A 124 -9.58 18.50 35.65
N ASN A 125 -9.64 18.24 34.34
CA ASN A 125 -8.52 18.45 33.40
C ASN A 125 -8.97 19.20 32.15
N ASP A 126 -8.04 19.86 31.45
CA ASP A 126 -8.34 20.56 30.19
C ASP A 126 -8.30 19.60 28.99
N ILE A 127 -7.46 18.58 29.10
CA ILE A 127 -7.23 17.54 28.09
C ILE A 127 -7.24 16.17 28.79
N SER A 128 -7.74 15.15 28.10
CA SER A 128 -7.55 13.75 28.48
C SER A 128 -7.11 12.91 27.27
N ILE A 129 -6.23 11.94 27.49
CA ILE A 129 -5.57 11.16 26.44
C ILE A 129 -5.57 9.68 26.80
N ILE A 130 -5.84 8.82 25.82
CA ILE A 130 -5.54 7.38 25.86
C ILE A 130 -4.26 7.15 25.06
N PRO A 131 -3.11 6.88 25.71
CA PRO A 131 -1.86 6.61 25.02
C PRO A 131 -1.93 5.37 24.13
N ALA A 132 -1.16 5.38 23.04
CA ALA A 132 -0.91 4.20 22.20
C ALA A 132 0.49 3.64 22.45
N GLY A 133 0.70 2.36 22.14
CA GLY A 133 1.97 1.66 22.38
C GLY A 133 3.13 2.15 21.48
N ASP A 134 2.81 2.86 20.39
CA ASP A 134 3.75 3.33 19.38
C ASP A 134 4.38 4.70 19.71
N GLY A 135 3.97 5.34 20.81
CA GLY A 135 4.38 6.70 21.19
C GLY A 135 3.42 7.80 20.75
N GLY A 136 2.30 7.45 20.10
CA GLY A 136 1.15 8.31 19.84
C GLY A 136 0.05 8.17 20.91
N TYR A 137 -1.20 8.37 20.47
CA TYR A 137 -2.38 8.17 21.31
C TYR A 137 -3.55 7.64 20.47
N ALA A 138 -4.29 6.69 21.03
CA ALA A 138 -5.47 6.11 20.40
C ALA A 138 -6.66 7.09 20.43
N ALA A 139 -6.71 7.95 21.46
CA ALA A 139 -7.76 8.94 21.63
C ALA A 139 -7.30 10.17 22.41
N LEU A 140 -7.91 11.32 22.09
CA LEU A 140 -7.66 12.61 22.74
C LEU A 140 -9.00 13.32 22.90
N SER A 141 -9.28 13.93 24.05
CA SER A 141 -10.44 14.81 24.20
C SER A 141 -10.10 16.14 24.89
N LEU A 142 -10.91 17.16 24.59
CA LEU A 142 -10.75 18.53 25.04
C LEU A 142 -12.10 19.10 25.50
N LYS A 143 -12.06 20.03 26.46
CA LYS A 143 -13.23 20.82 26.90
C LYS A 143 -13.28 22.26 26.35
N ALA A 144 -12.28 22.66 25.58
CA ALA A 144 -12.21 23.94 24.88
C ALA A 144 -11.27 23.85 23.66
N PRO A 145 -11.41 24.74 22.65
CA PRO A 145 -10.46 24.82 21.54
C PRO A 145 -9.03 25.05 22.03
N CYS A 146 -8.10 24.21 21.57
CA CYS A 146 -6.69 24.33 21.91
C CYS A 146 -5.79 24.09 20.68
N PRO A 147 -5.50 25.12 19.87
CA PRO A 147 -4.62 24.98 18.71
C PRO A 147 -3.19 24.55 19.06
N ALA A 148 -2.70 24.94 20.23
CA ALA A 148 -1.30 24.77 20.64
C ALA A 148 -0.84 23.30 20.63
N ILE A 149 -1.72 22.36 21.00
CA ILE A 149 -1.37 20.93 21.04
C ILE A 149 -1.33 20.28 19.65
N PHE A 150 -1.77 20.99 18.60
CA PHE A 150 -1.74 20.51 17.22
C PHE A 150 -0.63 21.14 16.38
N GLU A 151 -0.05 22.24 16.86
CA GLU A 151 0.96 23.02 16.14
C GLU A 151 2.38 22.58 16.53
N GLY A 152 3.21 22.30 15.53
CA GLY A 152 4.61 21.90 15.69
C GLY A 152 4.82 20.54 16.37
N VAL A 153 3.79 19.68 16.41
CA VAL A 153 3.90 18.28 16.83
C VAL A 153 4.31 17.45 15.62
N GLU A 154 5.28 16.57 15.80
CA GLU A 154 5.63 15.57 14.80
C GLU A 154 4.60 14.45 14.86
N TRP A 155 3.85 14.28 13.77
CA TRP A 155 2.77 13.30 13.66
C TRP A 155 3.25 12.00 13.05
N SER A 156 2.65 10.87 13.45
CA SER A 156 3.07 9.52 13.02
C SER A 156 4.50 9.20 13.45
N SER A 157 4.88 9.64 14.65
CA SER A 157 6.22 9.55 15.21
C SER A 157 6.16 9.00 16.64
N PRO A 158 7.16 8.23 17.10
CA PRO A 158 7.22 7.77 18.48
C PRO A 158 7.28 8.88 19.54
N ARG A 159 7.46 10.13 19.11
CA ARG A 159 7.48 11.33 19.97
C ARG A 159 6.16 12.10 19.98
N THR A 160 5.13 11.66 19.25
CA THR A 160 3.88 12.41 19.12
C THR A 160 3.26 12.73 20.47
N LEU A 161 3.11 11.73 21.37
CA LEU A 161 2.56 11.94 22.71
C LEU A 161 3.45 12.85 23.56
N GLU A 162 4.75 12.60 23.58
CA GLU A 162 5.74 13.40 24.32
C GLU A 162 5.61 14.89 23.93
N MET A 163 5.64 15.19 22.64
CA MET A 163 5.52 16.56 22.13
C MET A 163 4.15 17.18 22.41
N THR A 164 3.07 16.41 22.30
CA THR A 164 1.73 16.89 22.68
C THR A 164 1.66 17.29 24.15
N LEU A 165 2.27 16.51 25.04
CA LEU A 165 2.34 16.82 26.47
C LEU A 165 3.21 18.05 26.76
N GLU A 166 4.35 18.19 26.08
CA GLU A 166 5.17 19.41 26.16
C GLU A 166 4.38 20.66 25.76
N ARG A 167 3.63 20.60 24.65
CA ARG A 167 2.80 21.73 24.19
C ARG A 167 1.66 22.04 25.14
N ALA A 168 1.02 21.02 25.73
CA ALA A 168 0.00 21.22 26.74
C ALA A 168 0.59 21.91 27.99
N GLN A 169 1.78 21.49 28.42
CA GLN A 169 2.48 22.10 29.55
C GLN A 169 2.87 23.57 29.26
N GLU A 170 3.42 23.86 28.09
CA GLU A 170 3.76 25.23 27.65
C GLU A 170 2.54 26.14 27.60
N ALA A 171 1.39 25.61 27.22
CA ALA A 171 0.10 26.31 27.23
C ALA A 171 -0.55 26.41 28.62
N GLY A 172 0.05 25.82 29.66
CA GLY A 172 -0.47 25.83 31.03
C GLY A 172 -1.71 24.96 31.24
N LEU A 173 -1.89 23.92 30.43
CA LEU A 173 -3.05 23.03 30.44
C LEU A 173 -2.83 21.82 31.35
N SER A 174 -3.90 21.43 32.03
CA SER A 174 -3.96 20.17 32.80
C SER A 174 -4.32 18.99 31.89
N VAL A 175 -3.59 17.88 32.04
CA VAL A 175 -3.75 16.68 31.20
C VAL A 175 -3.97 15.44 32.07
N ALA A 176 -5.02 14.67 31.77
CA ALA A 176 -5.22 13.32 32.30
C ALA A 176 -4.74 12.26 31.30
N LEU A 177 -3.98 11.28 31.78
CA LEU A 177 -3.64 10.09 31.01
C LEU A 177 -4.47 8.91 31.50
N LEU A 178 -5.22 8.28 30.60
CA LEU A 178 -5.99 7.06 30.84
C LEU A 178 -5.14 5.82 30.51
N PRO A 179 -5.59 4.60 30.89
CA PRO A 179 -4.90 3.36 30.52
C PRO A 179 -4.67 3.27 29.00
N PRO A 180 -3.50 2.80 28.55
CA PRO A 180 -3.17 2.74 27.13
C PRO A 180 -4.01 1.70 26.39
N LEU A 181 -4.22 1.93 25.09
CA LEU A 181 -4.82 0.99 24.16
C LEU A 181 -3.94 0.88 22.91
N GLU A 182 -3.81 -0.35 22.38
CA GLU A 182 -3.06 -0.60 21.15
C GLU A 182 -3.99 -0.54 19.94
N ASP A 183 -3.51 0.10 18.87
CA ASP A 183 -4.08 0.05 17.54
C ASP A 183 -3.49 -1.13 16.73
N ILE A 184 -4.09 -1.42 15.58
CA ILE A 184 -3.68 -2.55 14.72
C ILE A 184 -3.02 -2.03 13.45
N ASP A 185 -1.70 -1.93 13.45
CA ASP A 185 -0.94 -1.38 12.32
C ASP A 185 0.05 -2.35 11.68
N ASP A 186 0.37 -3.46 12.35
CA ASP A 186 1.32 -4.45 11.88
C ASP A 186 0.96 -5.87 12.34
N LEU A 187 1.75 -6.85 11.93
CA LEU A 187 1.52 -8.24 12.32
C LEU A 187 1.59 -8.48 13.83
N ASN A 188 2.38 -7.70 14.57
CA ASN A 188 2.53 -7.91 16.01
C ASN A 188 1.24 -7.54 16.74
N SER A 189 0.72 -6.33 16.46
CA SER A 189 -0.58 -5.89 16.98
C SER A 189 -1.73 -6.80 16.56
N LEU A 190 -1.70 -7.33 15.33
CA LEU A 190 -2.66 -8.33 14.85
C LEU A 190 -2.62 -9.63 15.66
N ASN A 191 -1.42 -10.14 15.95
CA ASN A 191 -1.24 -11.35 16.75
C ASN A 191 -1.65 -11.14 18.21
N THR A 192 -1.41 -9.96 18.79
CA THR A 192 -1.91 -9.58 20.11
C THR A 192 -3.44 -9.66 20.15
N LEU A 193 -4.13 -9.16 19.12
CA LEU A 193 -5.59 -9.24 19.03
C LEU A 193 -6.08 -10.71 19.04
N LEU A 194 -5.43 -11.58 18.24
CA LEU A 194 -5.81 -12.99 18.10
C LEU A 194 -5.59 -13.83 19.37
N THR A 195 -4.51 -13.54 20.10
CA THR A 195 -4.11 -14.28 21.31
C THR A 195 -4.74 -13.71 22.59
N GLY A 196 -5.21 -12.46 22.55
CA GLY A 196 -5.88 -11.78 23.65
C GLY A 196 -7.12 -12.54 24.15
N SER A 197 -7.00 -13.18 25.32
CA SER A 197 -8.07 -13.99 25.93
C SER A 197 -9.31 -13.18 26.34
N GLN A 198 -9.23 -11.85 26.36
CA GLN A 198 -10.31 -10.91 26.71
C GLN A 198 -11.28 -10.64 25.54
N ASN A 199 -10.91 -10.99 24.29
CA ASN A 199 -11.67 -10.62 23.10
C ASN A 199 -12.66 -11.70 22.63
N ARG A 200 -12.52 -12.94 23.12
CA ARG A 200 -13.44 -14.04 22.74
C ARG A 200 -14.71 -13.98 23.57
N GLY A 201 -15.79 -13.47 22.97
CA GLY A 201 -17.14 -13.49 23.54
C GLY A 201 -17.59 -12.21 24.24
N SER A 202 -16.79 -11.13 24.21
CA SER A 202 -17.15 -9.81 24.73
C SER A 202 -17.84 -8.90 23.70
N GLY A 203 -17.84 -9.27 22.41
CA GLY A 203 -18.37 -8.47 21.30
C GLY A 203 -17.39 -7.43 20.74
N VAL A 204 -16.18 -7.35 21.30
CA VAL A 204 -15.13 -6.40 20.91
C VAL A 204 -14.38 -6.92 19.67
N ALA A 205 -14.23 -6.07 18.65
CA ALA A 205 -13.54 -6.38 17.39
C ALA A 205 -14.01 -7.68 16.69
N GLU A 206 -15.30 -8.03 16.82
CA GLU A 206 -15.88 -9.29 16.33
C GLU A 206 -15.64 -9.49 14.83
N ARG A 207 -15.92 -8.48 14.00
CA ARG A 207 -15.77 -8.60 12.54
C ARG A 207 -14.31 -8.71 12.14
N THR A 208 -13.43 -7.99 12.82
CA THR A 208 -11.98 -8.06 12.60
C THR A 208 -11.48 -9.48 12.88
N ILE A 209 -11.90 -10.09 13.99
CA ILE A 209 -11.51 -11.46 14.36
C ILE A 209 -12.10 -12.48 13.37
N GLU A 210 -13.39 -12.39 13.04
CA GLU A 210 -14.02 -13.27 12.03
C GLU A 210 -13.30 -13.19 10.68
N THR A 211 -12.90 -11.98 10.26
CA THR A 211 -12.18 -11.77 9.01
C THR A 211 -10.79 -12.39 9.08
N LEU A 212 -10.09 -12.27 10.20
CA LEU A 212 -8.80 -12.92 10.40
C LEU A 212 -8.91 -14.45 10.27
N GLU A 213 -9.89 -15.04 10.95
CA GLU A 213 -10.15 -16.49 10.88
C GLU A 213 -10.51 -16.91 9.44
N ALA A 214 -11.35 -16.14 8.74
CA ALA A 214 -11.73 -16.40 7.35
C ALA A 214 -10.56 -16.32 6.36
N LEU A 215 -9.57 -15.47 6.67
CA LEU A 215 -8.33 -15.34 5.90
C LEU A 215 -7.28 -16.39 6.28
N GLY A 216 -7.57 -17.26 7.25
CA GLY A 216 -6.69 -18.34 7.68
C GLY A 216 -5.59 -17.92 8.66
N PHE A 217 -5.71 -16.76 9.30
CA PHE A 217 -4.81 -16.38 10.39
C PHE A 217 -5.08 -17.25 11.63
N SER A 218 -4.01 -17.69 12.27
CA SER A 218 -4.09 -18.38 13.56
C SER A 218 -2.86 -18.06 14.41
N GLU A 219 -2.84 -18.50 15.66
CA GLU A 219 -1.74 -18.21 16.59
C GLU A 219 -0.40 -18.73 16.02
N GLY A 220 0.46 -17.79 15.61
CA GLY A 220 1.78 -18.07 15.06
C GLY A 220 1.82 -18.47 13.57
N ALA A 221 0.69 -18.50 12.87
CA ALA A 221 0.64 -18.82 11.43
C ALA A 221 0.13 -17.64 10.61
N ILE A 222 0.94 -17.24 9.61
CA ILE A 222 0.60 -16.15 8.68
C ILE A 222 0.29 -16.78 7.32
N PRO A 223 -0.96 -16.70 6.83
CA PRO A 223 -1.34 -17.25 5.54
C PRO A 223 -0.60 -16.55 4.40
N VAL A 224 -0.47 -17.22 3.25
CA VAL A 224 -0.07 -16.58 2.00
C VAL A 224 -1.33 -16.27 1.21
N ILE A 225 -1.59 -14.97 1.06
CA ILE A 225 -2.73 -14.43 0.34
C ILE A 225 -2.19 -13.65 -0.86
N ASP A 226 -2.65 -13.97 -2.06
CA ASP A 226 -2.26 -13.28 -3.28
C ASP A 226 -2.93 -11.90 -3.42
N ASP A 227 -2.62 -11.13 -4.46
CA ASP A 227 -3.10 -9.75 -4.60
C ASP A 227 -4.59 -9.63 -4.96
N LEU A 228 -5.27 -10.75 -5.21
CA LEU A 228 -6.70 -10.84 -5.46
C LEU A 228 -7.46 -11.65 -4.39
N GLY A 229 -6.81 -11.96 -3.26
CA GLY A 229 -7.42 -12.69 -2.14
C GLY A 229 -7.40 -14.21 -2.27
N GLY A 230 -6.66 -14.75 -3.24
CA GLY A 230 -6.41 -16.18 -3.36
C GLY A 230 -5.53 -16.67 -2.21
N MET A 231 -6.07 -17.58 -1.39
CA MET A 231 -5.34 -18.18 -0.26
C MET A 231 -4.57 -19.43 -0.71
N ILE A 232 -3.30 -19.51 -0.33
CA ILE A 232 -2.46 -20.69 -0.52
C ILE A 232 -1.85 -21.09 0.81
N ASP A 233 -2.03 -22.35 1.17
CA ASP A 233 -1.40 -22.95 2.35
C ASP A 233 0.13 -22.93 2.21
N ALA A 234 0.78 -22.25 3.15
CA ALA A 234 2.23 -22.13 3.25
C ALA A 234 2.83 -22.99 4.36
N ASP A 235 2.03 -23.69 5.17
CA ASP A 235 2.51 -24.56 6.25
C ASP A 235 2.90 -25.96 5.76
N GLY A 236 2.40 -26.35 4.59
CA GLY A 236 2.76 -27.60 3.92
C GLY A 236 4.14 -27.60 3.23
N ASP A 237 4.43 -28.72 2.54
CA ASP A 237 5.60 -28.82 1.66
C ASP A 237 5.56 -27.72 0.58
N PRO A 238 6.67 -27.00 0.33
CA PRO A 238 6.68 -25.96 -0.70
C PRO A 238 6.47 -26.54 -2.09
N PRO A 239 5.83 -25.80 -3.02
CA PRO A 239 5.74 -26.16 -4.42
C PRO A 239 7.09 -26.52 -5.04
N LYS A 240 7.13 -27.60 -5.81
CA LYS A 240 8.33 -28.18 -6.43
C LYS A 240 8.33 -28.08 -7.95
N ARG A 241 7.18 -27.79 -8.56
CA ARG A 241 6.97 -27.68 -10.02
C ARG A 241 6.22 -26.40 -10.33
N ILE A 242 6.97 -25.34 -10.51
CA ILE A 242 6.49 -23.97 -10.67
C ILE A 242 6.50 -23.60 -12.14
N ILE A 243 5.42 -22.99 -12.60
CA ILE A 243 5.40 -22.26 -13.87
C ILE A 243 5.11 -20.79 -13.55
N SER A 244 5.88 -19.89 -14.12
CA SER A 244 5.55 -18.46 -14.14
C SER A 244 5.06 -18.09 -15.53
N LEU A 245 3.92 -17.40 -15.59
CA LEU A 245 3.35 -16.83 -16.80
C LEU A 245 3.87 -15.41 -17.09
N VAL A 246 4.87 -14.97 -16.34
CA VAL A 246 5.39 -13.59 -16.37
C VAL A 246 6.93 -13.63 -16.43
N PRO A 247 7.58 -12.94 -17.38
CA PRO A 247 9.05 -12.93 -17.50
C PRO A 247 9.77 -12.46 -16.24
N SER A 248 9.30 -11.37 -15.64
CA SER A 248 9.90 -10.75 -14.45
C SER A 248 9.83 -11.66 -13.20
N ILE A 249 8.71 -12.37 -13.02
CA ILE A 249 8.56 -13.37 -11.96
C ILE A 249 9.44 -14.60 -12.25
N THR A 250 9.60 -14.99 -13.53
CA THR A 250 10.50 -16.09 -13.89
C THR A 250 11.93 -15.75 -13.49
N GLU A 251 12.44 -14.57 -13.85
CA GLU A 251 13.76 -14.08 -13.44
C GLU A 251 13.90 -14.08 -11.90
N THR A 252 12.86 -13.60 -11.20
CA THR A 252 12.81 -13.60 -9.73
C THR A 252 12.97 -14.99 -9.13
N LEU A 253 12.31 -16.02 -9.69
CA LEU A 253 12.46 -17.40 -9.20
C LEU A 253 13.90 -17.89 -9.31
N PHE A 254 14.62 -17.55 -10.39
CA PHE A 254 16.02 -17.91 -10.53
C PHE A 254 16.91 -17.15 -9.54
N ASP A 255 16.69 -15.86 -9.35
CA ASP A 255 17.46 -15.05 -8.37
C ASP A 255 17.23 -15.52 -6.93
N LEU A 256 16.05 -16.07 -6.62
CA LEU A 256 15.75 -16.69 -5.32
C LEU A 256 16.28 -18.13 -5.19
N GLY A 257 17.02 -18.65 -6.17
CA GLY A 257 17.61 -19.98 -6.15
C GLY A 257 16.62 -21.13 -6.43
N LEU A 258 15.48 -20.83 -7.06
CA LEU A 258 14.40 -21.79 -7.32
C LEU A 258 14.39 -22.34 -8.75
N GLY A 259 15.45 -22.10 -9.53
CA GLY A 259 15.53 -22.46 -10.95
C GLY A 259 15.22 -23.94 -11.24
N GLU A 260 15.65 -24.87 -10.38
CA GLU A 260 15.36 -26.31 -10.52
C GLU A 260 13.87 -26.66 -10.37
N ARG A 261 13.10 -25.79 -9.71
CA ARG A 261 11.65 -25.94 -9.54
C ARG A 261 10.87 -25.37 -10.71
N VAL A 262 11.50 -24.59 -11.60
CA VAL A 262 10.83 -24.00 -12.76
C VAL A 262 10.72 -25.04 -13.87
N VAL A 263 9.50 -25.34 -14.33
CA VAL A 263 9.23 -26.44 -15.28
C VAL A 263 8.71 -25.98 -16.65
N GLY A 264 8.50 -24.68 -16.83
CA GLY A 264 8.05 -24.07 -18.08
C GLY A 264 8.24 -22.56 -18.04
N ARG A 265 8.25 -21.93 -19.22
CA ARG A 265 8.46 -20.48 -19.38
C ARG A 265 7.58 -19.88 -20.47
N THR A 266 7.34 -18.58 -20.39
CA THR A 266 6.78 -17.86 -21.55
C THR A 266 7.85 -17.63 -22.62
N ASP A 267 7.41 -17.23 -23.81
CA ASP A 267 8.29 -16.89 -24.93
C ASP A 267 9.15 -15.64 -24.69
N PHE A 268 8.80 -14.83 -23.68
CA PHE A 268 9.48 -13.58 -23.34
C PHE A 268 10.41 -13.71 -22.13
N CYS A 269 10.53 -14.91 -21.53
CA CYS A 269 11.50 -15.16 -20.47
C CYS A 269 12.91 -15.25 -21.07
N ILE A 270 13.70 -14.18 -20.93
CA ILE A 270 15.06 -14.08 -21.50
C ILE A 270 16.18 -14.19 -20.44
N TYR A 271 15.86 -14.17 -19.14
CA TYR A 271 16.83 -14.25 -18.06
C TYR A 271 16.50 -15.34 -17.03
N PRO A 272 17.52 -16.04 -16.49
CA PRO A 272 18.88 -16.14 -17.02
C PRO A 272 18.91 -16.98 -18.30
N GLU A 273 19.61 -16.49 -19.32
CA GLU A 273 19.47 -16.92 -20.73
C GLU A 273 19.69 -18.43 -20.93
N GLU A 274 20.73 -19.00 -20.32
CA GLU A 274 21.13 -20.39 -20.52
C GLU A 274 20.20 -21.40 -19.85
N GLU A 275 19.53 -21.00 -18.78
CA GLU A 275 18.57 -21.81 -18.04
C GLU A 275 17.20 -21.76 -18.70
N VAL A 276 16.69 -20.56 -19.02
CA VAL A 276 15.35 -20.40 -19.59
C VAL A 276 15.24 -21.02 -20.98
N LYS A 277 16.31 -21.02 -21.79
CA LYS A 277 16.33 -21.70 -23.09
C LYS A 277 16.10 -23.22 -22.99
N LYS A 278 16.38 -23.84 -21.85
CA LYS A 278 16.19 -25.29 -21.61
C LYS A 278 14.75 -25.64 -21.22
N LEU A 279 13.97 -24.64 -20.80
CA LEU A 279 12.60 -24.84 -20.34
C LEU A 279 11.62 -24.93 -21.52
N PRO A 280 10.59 -25.79 -21.43
CA PRO A 280 9.50 -25.86 -22.41
C PRO A 280 8.78 -24.51 -22.53
N PRO A 281 8.56 -23.99 -23.76
CA PRO A 281 7.74 -22.80 -23.97
C PRO A 281 6.26 -23.13 -23.80
N ILE A 282 5.50 -22.18 -23.26
CA ILE A 282 4.04 -22.29 -23.06
C ILE A 282 3.25 -21.17 -23.77
N GLY A 283 3.89 -20.39 -24.65
CA GLY A 283 3.31 -19.20 -25.30
C GLY A 283 3.71 -17.89 -24.61
N GLY A 284 3.13 -16.77 -25.03
CA GLY A 284 3.36 -15.46 -24.42
C GLY A 284 2.50 -15.23 -23.18
N PRO A 285 2.79 -14.18 -22.38
CA PRO A 285 2.01 -13.86 -21.18
C PRO A 285 0.51 -13.62 -21.47
N LYS A 286 0.20 -13.04 -22.65
CA LYS A 286 -1.18 -12.69 -23.05
C LYS A 286 -1.91 -13.78 -23.84
N ASP A 287 -1.22 -14.85 -24.21
CA ASP A 287 -1.75 -15.90 -25.10
C ASP A 287 -1.19 -17.30 -24.80
N PHE A 288 -0.70 -17.54 -23.59
CA PHE A 288 -0.19 -18.85 -23.17
C PHE A 288 -1.23 -19.96 -23.38
N ASP A 289 -0.76 -21.17 -23.72
CA ASP A 289 -1.61 -22.35 -23.93
C ASP A 289 -1.87 -23.07 -22.59
N PRO A 290 -3.11 -23.05 -22.06
CA PRO A 290 -3.42 -23.73 -20.81
C PRO A 290 -3.19 -25.25 -20.89
N ALA A 291 -3.38 -25.87 -22.06
CA ALA A 291 -3.16 -27.30 -22.22
C ALA A 291 -1.66 -27.65 -22.11
N ALA A 292 -0.79 -26.81 -22.67
CA ALA A 292 0.67 -26.95 -22.51
C ALA A 292 1.09 -26.80 -21.04
N VAL A 293 0.55 -25.81 -20.33
CA VAL A 293 0.79 -25.61 -18.89
C VAL A 293 0.34 -26.83 -18.09
N ILE A 294 -0.88 -27.34 -18.32
CA ILE A 294 -1.41 -28.52 -17.63
C ILE A 294 -0.55 -29.76 -17.91
N ALA A 295 -0.09 -29.95 -19.15
CA ALA A 295 0.71 -31.10 -19.54
C ALA A 295 2.07 -31.18 -18.80
N LEU A 296 2.61 -30.03 -18.38
CA LEU A 296 3.82 -29.95 -17.58
C LEU A 296 3.60 -30.30 -16.09
N GLY A 297 2.36 -30.51 -15.66
CA GLY A 297 2.00 -30.90 -14.29
C GLY A 297 2.60 -30.00 -13.21
N PRO A 298 2.38 -28.67 -13.24
CA PRO A 298 2.80 -27.77 -12.17
C PRO A 298 1.98 -28.00 -10.89
N ASP A 299 2.59 -27.79 -9.74
CA ASP A 299 1.91 -27.69 -8.45
C ASP A 299 1.67 -26.25 -8.00
N LEU A 300 2.28 -25.27 -8.70
CA LEU A 300 2.00 -23.84 -8.58
C LEU A 300 2.17 -23.13 -9.93
N VAL A 301 1.25 -22.23 -10.25
CA VAL A 301 1.39 -21.27 -11.34
C VAL A 301 1.38 -19.84 -10.77
N LEU A 302 2.38 -19.05 -11.11
CA LEU A 302 2.47 -17.63 -10.81
C LEU A 302 1.99 -16.83 -12.02
N CYS A 303 1.08 -15.89 -11.81
CA CYS A 303 0.57 -15.02 -12.87
C CYS A 303 0.40 -13.58 -12.37
N ASP A 304 0.17 -12.66 -13.29
CA ASP A 304 -0.10 -11.25 -13.02
C ASP A 304 -1.48 -10.86 -13.56
N ALA A 305 -2.23 -10.10 -12.77
CA ALA A 305 -3.62 -9.73 -13.08
C ALA A 305 -3.76 -8.71 -14.22
N GLU A 306 -2.73 -7.90 -14.49
CA GLU A 306 -2.71 -6.96 -15.61
C GLU A 306 -2.14 -7.59 -16.89
N GLU A 307 -1.21 -8.55 -16.75
CA GLU A 307 -0.50 -9.13 -17.88
C GLU A 307 -1.15 -10.40 -18.44
N ASN A 308 -1.70 -11.28 -17.59
CA ASN A 308 -2.23 -12.57 -18.03
C ASN A 308 -3.75 -12.52 -18.24
N TYR A 309 -4.24 -13.10 -19.33
CA TYR A 309 -5.68 -13.14 -19.64
C TYR A 309 -6.44 -14.08 -18.69
N LYS A 310 -7.59 -13.61 -18.22
CA LYS A 310 -8.34 -14.23 -17.12
C LYS A 310 -8.84 -15.63 -17.45
N GLU A 311 -9.35 -15.84 -18.65
CA GLU A 311 -9.96 -17.09 -19.09
C GLU A 311 -8.97 -18.26 -19.07
N GLY A 312 -7.71 -17.99 -19.43
CA GLY A 312 -6.63 -18.99 -19.39
C GLY A 312 -6.30 -19.40 -17.97
N VAL A 313 -6.17 -18.42 -17.07
CA VAL A 313 -5.89 -18.66 -15.65
C VAL A 313 -7.04 -19.43 -14.99
N GLU A 314 -8.29 -19.08 -15.31
CA GLU A 314 -9.48 -19.81 -14.85
C GLU A 314 -9.51 -21.26 -15.35
N ALA A 315 -9.08 -21.52 -16.59
CA ALA A 315 -8.96 -22.88 -17.11
C ALA A 315 -7.94 -23.73 -16.33
N LEU A 316 -6.82 -23.14 -15.90
CA LEU A 316 -5.85 -23.81 -15.03
C LEU A 316 -6.44 -24.10 -13.64
N ARG A 317 -7.10 -23.10 -13.04
CA ARG A 317 -7.77 -23.26 -11.74
C ARG A 317 -8.84 -24.36 -11.77
N ALA A 318 -9.59 -24.47 -12.87
CA ALA A 318 -10.60 -25.53 -13.06
C ALA A 318 -10.01 -26.96 -13.10
N LYS A 319 -8.68 -27.09 -13.29
CA LYS A 319 -7.95 -28.37 -13.17
C LYS A 319 -7.36 -28.61 -11.79
N GLY A 320 -7.63 -27.74 -10.82
CA GLY A 320 -7.11 -27.85 -9.46
C GLY A 320 -5.65 -27.41 -9.32
N ILE A 321 -5.09 -26.71 -10.32
CA ILE A 321 -3.75 -26.13 -10.23
C ILE A 321 -3.82 -24.94 -9.27
N LYS A 322 -2.89 -24.87 -8.31
CA LYS A 322 -2.76 -23.71 -7.41
C LYS A 322 -2.26 -22.51 -8.20
N ILE A 323 -2.92 -21.37 -8.06
CA ILE A 323 -2.58 -20.12 -8.74
C ILE A 323 -2.25 -19.07 -7.68
N PHE A 324 -1.13 -18.38 -7.83
CA PHE A 324 -0.83 -17.14 -7.10
C PHE A 324 -0.89 -15.97 -8.09
N VAL A 325 -1.75 -14.99 -7.81
CA VAL A 325 -1.90 -13.79 -8.64
C VAL A 325 -1.15 -12.59 -8.04
N ALA A 326 -0.23 -12.02 -8.81
CA ALA A 326 0.45 -10.77 -8.51
C ALA A 326 -0.27 -9.57 -9.16
N LEU A 327 -0.23 -8.42 -8.49
CA LEU A 327 -0.65 -7.11 -9.01
C LEU A 327 0.14 -5.97 -8.34
N PRO A 328 1.49 -5.99 -8.35
CA PRO A 328 2.25 -4.95 -7.69
C PRO A 328 2.17 -3.61 -8.46
N ARG A 329 1.80 -2.54 -7.75
CA ARG A 329 1.75 -1.16 -8.30
C ARG A 329 2.74 -0.20 -7.64
N THR A 330 3.28 -0.58 -6.49
CA THR A 330 4.19 0.23 -5.67
C THR A 330 5.45 -0.56 -5.31
N LEU A 331 6.54 0.12 -4.95
CA LEU A 331 7.75 -0.57 -4.48
C LEU A 331 7.46 -1.42 -3.22
N ILE A 332 6.61 -0.93 -2.33
CA ILE A 332 6.16 -1.68 -1.14
C ILE A 332 5.37 -2.94 -1.53
N SER A 333 4.51 -2.87 -2.56
CA SER A 333 3.79 -4.06 -3.05
C SER A 333 4.73 -5.10 -3.68
N VAL A 334 5.84 -4.67 -4.32
CA VAL A 334 6.87 -5.60 -4.82
C VAL A 334 7.63 -6.25 -3.66
N ALA A 335 8.01 -5.47 -2.64
CA ALA A 335 8.63 -6.02 -1.43
C ALA A 335 7.70 -7.04 -0.74
N SER A 336 6.41 -6.72 -0.62
CA SER A 336 5.36 -7.61 -0.09
C SER A 336 5.20 -8.88 -0.92
N LEU A 337 5.21 -8.77 -2.27
CA LEU A 337 5.20 -9.92 -3.17
C LEU A 337 6.38 -10.86 -2.87
N LEU A 338 7.60 -10.32 -2.76
CA LEU A 338 8.79 -11.11 -2.45
C LEU A 338 8.68 -11.79 -1.08
N MET A 339 8.24 -11.08 -0.04
CA MET A 339 8.06 -11.66 1.29
C MET A 339 7.05 -12.82 1.30
N ARG A 340 5.91 -12.65 0.61
CA ARG A 340 4.88 -13.70 0.49
C ARG A 340 5.36 -14.90 -0.33
N LEU A 341 6.04 -14.68 -1.45
CA LEU A 341 6.67 -15.75 -2.23
C LEU A 341 7.76 -16.46 -1.43
N GLY A 342 8.56 -15.71 -0.65
CA GLY A 342 9.57 -16.25 0.26
C GLY A 342 8.97 -17.26 1.23
N ARG A 343 7.86 -16.89 1.88
CA ARG A 343 7.11 -17.75 2.81
C ARG A 343 6.53 -18.99 2.12
N LEU A 344 5.91 -18.80 0.95
CA LEU A 344 5.30 -19.89 0.17
C LEU A 344 6.32 -20.91 -0.33
N LEU A 345 7.51 -20.44 -0.73
CA LEU A 345 8.51 -21.25 -1.41
C LEU A 345 9.66 -21.69 -0.48
N LYS A 346 9.61 -21.27 0.79
CA LYS A 346 10.60 -21.54 1.85
C LYS A 346 11.99 -21.00 1.52
N VAL A 347 12.02 -19.73 1.11
CA VAL A 347 13.23 -18.94 0.76
C VAL A 347 13.20 -17.54 1.38
N GLU A 348 12.65 -17.45 2.60
CA GLU A 348 12.38 -16.21 3.31
C GLU A 348 13.62 -15.32 3.45
N GLU A 349 14.79 -15.88 3.74
CA GLU A 349 16.02 -15.12 3.96
C GLU A 349 16.45 -14.30 2.72
N ILE A 350 16.56 -14.95 1.56
CA ILE A 350 16.97 -14.29 0.32
C ILE A 350 15.87 -13.35 -0.19
N ALA A 351 14.60 -13.73 -0.05
CA ALA A 351 13.47 -12.87 -0.41
C ALA A 351 13.42 -11.60 0.46
N ALA A 352 13.60 -11.73 1.77
CA ALA A 352 13.62 -10.60 2.70
C ALA A 352 14.79 -9.65 2.43
N LYS A 353 15.96 -10.17 2.02
CA LYS A 353 17.08 -9.33 1.59
C LYS A 353 16.70 -8.45 0.40
N SER A 354 16.18 -9.05 -0.68
CA SER A 354 15.74 -8.28 -1.86
C SER A 354 14.62 -7.31 -1.53
N ALA A 355 13.64 -7.72 -0.71
CA ALA A 355 12.57 -6.86 -0.25
C ALA A 355 13.10 -5.65 0.53
N ARG A 356 14.10 -5.83 1.41
CA ARG A 356 14.68 -4.75 2.19
C ARG A 356 15.34 -3.69 1.32
N GLU A 357 16.09 -4.09 0.29
CA GLU A 357 16.71 -3.13 -0.62
C GLU A 357 15.68 -2.29 -1.39
N ILE A 358 14.51 -2.87 -1.69
CA ILE A 358 13.40 -2.16 -2.34
C ILE A 358 12.73 -1.20 -1.35
N ILE A 359 12.53 -1.61 -0.09
CA ILE A 359 11.98 -0.77 0.97
C ILE A 359 12.90 0.45 1.22
N ASP A 360 14.21 0.24 1.30
CA ASP A 360 15.18 1.34 1.50
C ASP A 360 15.08 2.40 0.39
N ILE A 361 14.79 1.99 -0.85
CA ILE A 361 14.55 2.91 -1.97
C ILE A 361 13.19 3.60 -1.82
N ALA A 362 12.14 2.85 -1.43
CA ALA A 362 10.79 3.38 -1.28
C ALA A 362 10.68 4.43 -0.17
N GLU A 363 11.46 4.28 0.91
CA GLU A 363 11.50 5.20 2.06
C GLU A 363 12.38 6.43 1.81
N LYS A 364 13.20 6.44 0.75
CA LYS A 364 14.08 7.56 0.43
C LYS A 364 13.27 8.75 -0.09
N GLU A 365 13.31 9.87 0.63
CA GLU A 365 12.74 11.13 0.16
C GLU A 365 13.64 11.83 -0.87
N HIS A 366 13.02 12.28 -1.97
CA HIS A 366 13.66 13.09 -3.00
C HIS A 366 13.07 14.50 -2.99
N LYS A 367 13.85 15.50 -2.53
CA LYS A 367 13.36 16.87 -2.32
C LYS A 367 13.00 17.61 -3.61
N GLU A 368 13.76 17.37 -4.67
CA GLU A 368 13.61 18.03 -5.98
C GLU A 368 13.75 16.98 -7.08
N PRO A 369 12.71 16.16 -7.32
CA PRO A 369 12.80 15.10 -8.32
C PRO A 369 12.89 15.68 -9.74
N LEU A 370 13.79 15.14 -10.55
CA LEU A 370 14.05 15.63 -11.91
C LEU A 370 12.83 15.40 -12.81
N PRO A 371 12.29 16.43 -13.48
CA PRO A 371 11.12 16.28 -14.36
C PRO A 371 11.49 15.62 -15.70
N VAL A 372 10.87 14.47 -15.95
CA VAL A 372 11.11 13.63 -17.13
C VAL A 372 9.83 13.37 -17.91
N LEU A 373 9.95 13.04 -19.19
CA LEU A 373 8.89 12.36 -19.94
C LEU A 373 9.37 10.96 -20.31
N CYS A 374 8.61 9.94 -19.91
CA CYS A 374 8.92 8.55 -20.20
C CYS A 374 7.76 7.90 -20.97
N PRO A 375 7.75 7.95 -22.30
CA PRO A 375 6.77 7.21 -23.09
C PRO A 375 7.08 5.70 -23.03
N ILE A 376 6.03 4.89 -23.18
CA ILE A 376 6.12 3.42 -23.22
C ILE A 376 5.54 2.83 -24.51
N TRP A 377 4.78 3.62 -25.26
CA TRP A 377 4.15 3.18 -26.51
C TRP A 377 4.13 4.31 -27.55
N ARG A 378 4.04 3.92 -28.82
CA ARG A 378 3.95 4.80 -29.99
C ARG A 378 2.73 4.41 -30.83
N ASP A 379 2.11 5.40 -31.46
CA ASP A 379 0.90 5.28 -32.28
C ASP A 379 -0.33 4.72 -31.52
N PRO A 380 -0.91 5.51 -30.58
CA PRO A 380 -0.52 6.86 -30.19
C PRO A 380 0.63 6.88 -29.18
N TRP A 381 1.22 8.05 -28.95
CA TRP A 381 2.15 8.25 -27.84
C TRP A 381 1.44 7.96 -26.52
N MET A 382 2.01 7.11 -25.68
CA MET A 382 1.46 6.81 -24.35
C MET A 382 2.56 6.83 -23.29
N SER A 383 2.18 7.19 -22.06
CA SER A 383 3.03 7.07 -20.87
C SER A 383 2.25 6.34 -19.77
N PHE A 384 2.64 6.54 -18.51
CA PHE A 384 2.05 5.90 -17.34
C PHE A 384 1.87 6.90 -16.20
N SER A 385 0.82 6.70 -15.41
CA SER A 385 0.54 7.53 -14.23
C SER A 385 1.29 7.05 -12.99
N ASP A 386 1.23 7.86 -11.93
CA ASP A 386 1.88 7.61 -10.65
C ASP A 386 1.36 6.37 -9.90
N ASN A 387 0.19 5.86 -10.30
CA ASN A 387 -0.46 4.69 -9.69
C ASN A 387 -0.07 3.36 -10.37
N THR A 388 1.01 3.36 -11.16
CA THR A 388 1.57 2.18 -11.82
C THR A 388 2.93 1.79 -11.23
N TYR A 389 3.35 0.54 -11.44
CA TYR A 389 4.71 0.10 -11.08
C TYR A 389 5.79 0.96 -11.76
N CYS A 390 5.62 1.28 -13.06
CA CYS A 390 6.52 2.17 -13.79
C CYS A 390 6.65 3.54 -13.09
N GLY A 391 5.53 4.11 -12.63
CA GLY A 391 5.53 5.36 -11.85
C GLY A 391 6.32 5.22 -10.54
N ALA A 392 6.20 4.08 -9.86
CA ALA A 392 6.95 3.79 -8.64
C ALA A 392 8.47 3.67 -8.90
N VAL A 393 8.89 3.06 -10.01
CA VAL A 393 10.30 2.98 -10.43
C VAL A 393 10.88 4.37 -10.70
N ILE A 394 10.18 5.20 -11.47
CA ILE A 394 10.60 6.58 -11.79
C ILE A 394 10.79 7.39 -10.50
N ARG A 395 9.83 7.34 -9.56
CA ARG A 395 9.97 8.04 -8.27
C ARG A 395 11.10 7.49 -7.42
N GLY A 396 11.28 6.17 -7.39
CA GLY A 396 12.39 5.51 -6.69
C GLY A 396 13.76 5.98 -7.20
N ALA A 397 13.87 6.24 -8.50
CA ALA A 397 15.08 6.78 -9.14
C ALA A 397 15.27 8.31 -8.90
N GLY A 398 14.41 8.97 -8.13
CA GLY A 398 14.51 10.42 -7.87
C GLY A 398 13.98 11.28 -9.01
N LEU A 399 13.08 10.73 -9.83
CA LEU A 399 12.54 11.38 -11.02
C LEU A 399 11.03 11.64 -10.85
N ARG A 400 10.50 12.59 -11.64
CA ARG A 400 9.08 12.92 -11.72
C ARG A 400 8.61 12.82 -13.16
N ASN A 401 7.77 11.84 -13.49
CA ASN A 401 7.16 11.77 -14.81
C ASN A 401 6.13 12.88 -14.96
N ILE A 402 6.27 13.73 -15.97
CA ILE A 402 5.30 14.81 -16.27
C ILE A 402 3.90 14.26 -16.57
N ALA A 403 3.81 13.04 -17.11
CA ALA A 403 2.53 12.36 -17.33
C ALA A 403 1.95 11.71 -16.06
N GLY A 404 2.66 11.75 -14.92
CA GLY A 404 2.32 11.01 -13.69
C GLY A 404 0.94 11.35 -13.11
N GLY A 405 0.50 12.60 -13.25
CA GLY A 405 -0.79 13.10 -12.75
C GLY A 405 -1.96 12.96 -13.72
N LEU A 406 -1.73 12.44 -14.94
CA LEU A 406 -2.79 12.26 -15.93
C LEU A 406 -3.75 11.12 -15.54
N SER A 407 -4.99 11.20 -16.01
CA SER A 407 -6.03 10.21 -15.70
C SER A 407 -5.79 8.88 -16.41
N GLY A 408 -6.03 7.77 -15.71
CA GLY A 408 -5.80 6.41 -16.21
C GLY A 408 -4.42 5.87 -15.86
N ALA A 409 -4.25 4.54 -15.96
CA ALA A 409 -2.96 3.89 -15.70
C ALA A 409 -1.94 4.20 -16.81
N TYR A 410 -2.38 4.12 -18.07
CA TYR A 410 -1.56 4.31 -19.25
C TYR A 410 -2.22 5.34 -20.19
N PRO A 411 -2.10 6.64 -19.89
CA PRO A 411 -2.74 7.70 -20.68
C PRO A 411 -2.09 7.86 -22.06
N GLU A 412 -2.92 8.16 -23.06
CA GLU A 412 -2.46 8.76 -24.32
C GLU A 412 -1.90 10.16 -24.04
N LEU A 413 -0.84 10.51 -24.77
CA LEU A 413 -0.18 11.81 -24.68
C LEU A 413 -0.59 12.69 -25.85
N TYR A 414 -1.14 13.86 -25.53
CA TYR A 414 -1.26 14.97 -26.44
C TYR A 414 -0.08 15.92 -26.19
N LEU A 415 0.99 15.77 -26.96
CA LEU A 415 2.29 16.39 -26.69
C LEU A 415 2.23 17.92 -26.60
N GLU A 416 1.28 18.54 -27.31
CA GLU A 416 1.03 19.98 -27.30
C GLU A 416 0.39 20.49 -26.00
N GLU A 417 -0.26 19.60 -25.24
CA GLU A 417 -0.92 19.92 -23.96
C GLU A 417 0.01 19.69 -22.76
N LEU A 418 1.17 19.06 -22.98
CA LEU A 418 2.15 18.82 -21.93
C LEU A 418 2.92 20.10 -21.60
N PRO A 419 3.34 20.30 -20.33
CA PRO A 419 4.22 21.39 -19.95
C PRO A 419 5.65 21.11 -20.44
N THR A 420 5.87 21.18 -21.75
CA THR A 420 7.13 20.78 -22.41
C THR A 420 8.35 21.55 -21.91
N GLY A 421 8.16 22.80 -21.46
CA GLY A 421 9.22 23.61 -20.86
C GLY A 421 9.70 23.12 -19.49
N GLU A 422 8.95 22.24 -18.81
CA GLU A 422 9.40 21.59 -17.57
C GLU A 422 10.19 20.31 -17.83
N ILE A 423 10.11 19.72 -19.03
CA ILE A 423 10.74 18.44 -19.33
C ILE A 423 12.25 18.65 -19.53
N THR A 424 13.04 18.07 -18.62
CA THR A 424 14.51 18.17 -18.67
C THR A 424 15.17 16.95 -19.30
N LEU A 425 14.46 15.82 -19.34
CA LEU A 425 14.99 14.55 -19.83
C LEU A 425 13.90 13.68 -20.46
N LEU A 426 14.20 13.10 -21.62
CA LEU A 426 13.42 12.06 -22.29
C LEU A 426 14.01 10.69 -21.94
N LEU A 427 13.21 9.84 -21.31
CA LEU A 427 13.57 8.45 -20.98
C LEU A 427 12.85 7.50 -21.92
N LEU A 428 13.60 6.82 -22.78
CA LEU A 428 13.07 6.01 -23.87
C LEU A 428 13.46 4.54 -23.66
N PRO A 429 12.55 3.70 -23.13
CA PRO A 429 12.86 2.29 -22.85
C PRO A 429 12.93 1.47 -24.15
N SER A 430 13.61 0.31 -24.08
CA SER A 430 13.63 -0.66 -25.19
C SER A 430 12.40 -1.59 -25.27
N GLU A 431 11.52 -1.54 -24.27
CA GLU A 431 10.24 -2.24 -24.21
C GLU A 431 9.24 -1.50 -23.30
N PRO A 432 7.91 -1.63 -23.48
CA PRO A 432 7.22 -2.54 -24.40
C PRO A 432 7.28 -2.10 -25.87
N TYR A 433 7.51 -0.81 -26.14
CA TYR A 433 7.87 -0.33 -27.47
C TYR A 433 9.40 -0.13 -27.58
N PRO A 434 10.07 -0.63 -28.63
CA PRO A 434 11.51 -0.50 -28.80
C PRO A 434 11.88 0.87 -29.38
N PHE A 435 11.91 1.90 -28.53
CA PHE A 435 12.25 3.26 -28.95
C PHE A 435 13.67 3.32 -29.55
N THR A 436 13.81 4.16 -30.58
CA THR A 436 15.05 4.37 -31.31
C THR A 436 15.56 5.81 -31.13
N ALA A 437 16.78 6.07 -31.60
CA ALA A 437 17.30 7.45 -31.68
C ALA A 437 16.41 8.34 -32.57
N GLY A 438 15.77 7.78 -33.59
CA GLY A 438 14.84 8.52 -34.45
C GLY A 438 13.59 8.99 -33.70
N ASP A 439 13.02 8.14 -32.85
CA ASP A 439 11.89 8.51 -31.98
C ASP A 439 12.29 9.60 -30.97
N ALA A 440 13.52 9.50 -30.45
CA ALA A 440 14.09 10.49 -29.56
C ALA A 440 14.28 11.85 -30.25
N ASP A 441 14.67 11.85 -31.52
CA ASP A 441 14.81 13.05 -32.35
C ASP A 441 13.46 13.66 -32.71
N GLU A 442 12.45 12.84 -32.99
CA GLU A 442 11.07 13.29 -33.21
C GLU A 442 10.51 14.02 -31.98
N LEU A 443 10.61 13.41 -30.79
CA LEU A 443 10.16 14.02 -29.54
C LEU A 443 10.95 15.28 -29.20
N ALA A 444 12.25 15.32 -29.46
CA ALA A 444 13.04 16.54 -29.23
C ALA A 444 12.77 17.65 -30.24
N GLY A 445 12.21 17.35 -31.42
CA GLY A 445 11.66 18.39 -32.30
C GLY A 445 10.53 19.17 -31.63
N ILE A 446 9.81 18.54 -30.69
CA ILE A 446 8.68 19.10 -29.94
C ILE A 446 9.15 19.61 -28.55
N ILE A 447 10.13 18.92 -27.95
CA ILE A 447 10.67 19.15 -26.60
C ILE A 447 12.19 19.41 -26.71
N PRO A 448 12.63 20.56 -27.25
CA PRO A 448 14.01 20.74 -27.72
C PRO A 448 15.08 20.89 -26.64
N LEU A 449 14.70 21.09 -25.38
CA LEU A 449 15.64 21.36 -24.29
C LEU A 449 15.97 20.12 -23.44
N ALA A 450 15.35 18.97 -23.72
CA ALA A 450 15.53 17.77 -22.92
C ALA A 450 16.74 16.95 -23.36
N ALA A 451 17.54 16.48 -22.40
CA ALA A 451 18.49 15.40 -22.63
C ALA A 451 17.75 14.11 -23.03
N LYS A 452 18.47 13.11 -23.55
CA LYS A 452 17.87 11.86 -24.07
C LYS A 452 18.62 10.65 -23.55
N ILE A 453 17.89 9.67 -23.03
CA ILE A 453 18.44 8.38 -22.61
C ILE A 453 17.61 7.27 -23.24
N LEU A 454 18.29 6.39 -23.97
CA LEU A 454 17.79 5.07 -24.34
C LEU A 454 18.28 4.06 -23.29
N PHE A 455 17.39 3.26 -22.72
CA PHE A 455 17.74 2.33 -21.65
C PHE A 455 16.98 1.00 -21.75
N PRO A 456 17.46 -0.08 -21.11
CA PRO A 456 16.77 -1.37 -21.11
C PRO A 456 15.38 -1.27 -20.46
N GLY A 457 14.33 -1.60 -21.21
CA GLY A 457 12.95 -1.42 -20.76
C GLY A 457 12.57 -2.31 -19.58
N GLU A 458 13.23 -3.45 -19.39
CA GLU A 458 13.04 -4.30 -18.22
C GLU A 458 13.43 -3.60 -16.91
N TRP A 459 14.23 -2.52 -16.96
CA TRP A 459 14.51 -1.70 -15.78
C TRP A 459 13.28 -0.94 -15.29
N LEU A 460 12.35 -0.66 -16.20
CA LEU A 460 11.10 0.06 -15.93
C LEU A 460 9.92 -0.88 -15.67
N THR A 461 9.81 -1.97 -16.43
CA THR A 461 8.59 -2.80 -16.51
C THR A 461 8.67 -4.09 -15.72
N TRP A 462 9.87 -4.62 -15.42
CA TRP A 462 10.01 -5.90 -14.73
C TRP A 462 10.21 -5.70 -13.22
N TYR A 463 9.16 -6.00 -12.46
CA TYR A 463 9.21 -6.08 -11.01
C TYR A 463 9.81 -7.38 -10.49
N GLY A 464 10.32 -7.37 -9.25
CA GLY A 464 10.78 -8.58 -8.56
C GLY A 464 12.12 -8.38 -7.85
N ALA A 465 12.91 -9.45 -7.74
CA ALA A 465 14.13 -9.45 -6.93
C ALA A 465 15.18 -8.41 -7.36
N ARG A 466 15.21 -8.02 -8.65
CA ARG A 466 16.15 -7.04 -9.22
C ARG A 466 15.62 -5.60 -9.28
N THR A 467 14.41 -5.33 -8.78
CA THR A 467 13.82 -3.99 -8.82
C THR A 467 14.76 -2.93 -8.22
N ALA A 468 15.37 -3.22 -7.06
CA ALA A 468 16.28 -2.27 -6.42
C ALA A 468 17.55 -1.99 -7.24
N GLU A 469 18.15 -3.03 -7.81
CA GLU A 469 19.33 -2.92 -8.68
C GLU A 469 19.02 -2.07 -9.94
N ARG A 470 17.88 -2.34 -10.57
CA ARG A 470 17.43 -1.64 -11.79
C ARG A 470 17.18 -0.15 -11.54
N ILE A 471 16.53 0.19 -10.42
CA ILE A 471 16.33 1.58 -10.03
C ILE A 471 17.66 2.31 -9.81
N LYS A 472 18.61 1.67 -9.12
CA LYS A 472 19.95 2.24 -8.89
C LYS A 472 20.68 2.50 -10.21
N LYS A 473 20.69 1.52 -11.13
CA LYS A 473 21.27 1.66 -12.47
C LYS A 473 20.63 2.77 -13.30
N LEU A 474 19.31 2.91 -13.24
CA LEU A 474 18.61 4.01 -13.90
C LEU A 474 19.03 5.36 -13.32
N ALA A 475 19.09 5.49 -11.98
CA ALA A 475 19.51 6.72 -11.33
C ALA A 475 20.96 7.10 -11.68
N GLU A 476 21.88 6.13 -11.64
CA GLU A 476 23.29 6.32 -12.05
C GLU A 476 23.40 6.79 -13.51
N LEU A 477 22.66 6.16 -14.43
CA LEU A 477 22.64 6.55 -15.84
C LEU A 477 22.10 7.97 -16.04
N VAL A 478 21.10 8.38 -15.25
CA VAL A 478 20.59 9.76 -15.28
C VAL A 478 21.63 10.74 -14.75
N GLU A 479 22.28 10.43 -13.63
CA GLU A 479 23.32 11.28 -13.06
C GLU A 479 24.47 11.51 -14.04
N GLU A 480 24.94 10.46 -14.74
CA GLU A 480 26.01 10.54 -15.75
C GLU A 480 25.67 11.45 -16.94
N VAL A 481 24.40 11.49 -17.35
CA VAL A 481 23.97 12.31 -18.51
C VAL A 481 23.66 13.76 -18.10
N MET A 482 23.30 13.98 -16.84
CA MET A 482 22.93 15.30 -16.32
C MET A 482 24.11 16.06 -15.68
N SER A 483 25.22 15.38 -15.39
CA SER A 483 26.50 15.98 -14.94
C SER A 483 27.27 16.61 -16.09
#